data_AF-A0A2H6AI58-F1
#
_entry.id   AF-A0A2H6AI58-F1
#
_cell.length_a   1.000
_cell.length_b   1.000
_cell.length_c   1.000
_cell.angle_alpha   90.00
_cell.angle_beta   90.00
_cell.angle_gamma   90.00
#
_symmetry.space_group_name_H-M   'P 1'
#
loop_
_entity.id
_entity.type
_entity.pdbx_description
1 polymer ?
#
loop_
_entity_poly.entity_id
_entity_poly.type
_entity_poly.pdbx_seq_one_letter_code
_entity_poly.pdbx_strand_id
1 'polypeptide(L)'
;MSQQGPTGVVSAHRGRDPVVVSLLVLILAVLLLLVVLVAYFAYQRTSQPQAANAIAVRDGEKAQRSPDSPEPPPRIGNPERIREVLQEGKTYEAIVTADLTAPVRDKDWGWERIVNLAYRAESRVLRHIEKNDGQRIVELRSVEECRMVKASSTVEVQFVLTEPGVLLLGGLDLWLTGGKVSALALKAVPGAVKWFTQKYLDDNNTKLSAMMDSMRGKKVRITYEDGKGVVSVEPVGCSLTQEERDLLLAAAIANDAYLMPNKSTKPGDVWEVPGEAFSDFLPPSWRGVPRGKIRIRRDKDFKDFTERGREYAWLECFHGSLEINASDNSRTRLATLSPRGFIKYNITDGYVESGELQAEGSSVEASRDHLLFEARFETRPRVRLTYACKIMDSRQ
;
A
#
# COMPACT_ATOMS: atom_id res chain seq x y z
N MET A 1 57.05 56.41 60.73
CA MET A 1 57.23 56.41 59.26
C MET A 1 56.78 55.03 58.81
N SER A 2 55.56 54.79 58.30
CA SER A 2 54.80 55.50 57.25
C SER A 2 55.51 55.49 55.90
N GLN A 3 55.06 54.60 55.01
CA GLN A 3 54.60 54.97 53.67
C GLN A 3 53.61 53.90 53.15
N GLN A 4 52.40 54.33 52.81
CA GLN A 4 51.39 53.51 52.12
C GLN A 4 51.61 53.65 50.60
N GLY A 5 51.51 52.54 49.85
CA GLY A 5 51.46 52.53 48.39
C GLY A 5 50.05 52.11 47.91
N PRO A 6 49.46 52.76 46.88
CA PRO A 6 48.02 52.66 46.63
C PRO A 6 47.63 51.46 45.76
N THR A 7 46.53 50.80 46.13
CA THR A 7 45.84 49.80 45.31
C THR A 7 45.00 50.47 44.22
N GLY A 8 45.58 50.64 43.03
CA GLY A 8 44.88 51.16 41.86
C GLY A 8 43.92 50.13 41.23
N VAL A 9 42.63 50.20 41.57
CA VAL A 9 41.59 49.42 40.87
C VAL A 9 41.30 50.07 39.52
N VAL A 10 41.90 49.54 38.46
CA VAL A 10 41.61 49.97 37.09
C VAL A 10 40.25 49.41 36.67
N SER A 11 39.20 50.19 36.92
CA SER A 11 37.86 49.92 36.38
C SER A 11 37.88 50.14 34.86
N ALA A 12 38.22 49.09 34.12
CA ALA A 12 38.13 49.05 32.67
C ALA A 12 36.66 49.06 32.22
N HIS A 13 36.04 50.25 32.20
CA HIS A 13 34.81 50.48 31.44
C HIS A 13 35.12 50.31 29.96
N ARG A 14 35.08 49.04 29.53
CA ARG A 14 35.18 48.61 28.13
C ARG A 14 33.87 49.01 27.45
N GLY A 15 33.74 50.30 27.13
CA GLY A 15 32.64 50.84 26.35
C GLY A 15 32.50 49.99 25.10
N ARG A 16 31.37 49.29 24.98
CA ARG A 16 31.07 48.51 23.77
C ARG A 16 30.98 49.50 22.63
N ASP A 17 31.89 49.36 21.67
CA ASP A 17 31.92 50.21 20.47
C ASP A 17 30.51 50.24 19.85
N PRO A 18 29.89 51.42 19.68
CA PRO A 18 28.55 51.53 19.13
C PRO A 18 28.45 50.95 17.72
N VAL A 19 29.56 50.89 16.96
CA VAL A 19 29.63 50.23 15.65
C VAL A 19 29.45 48.71 15.80
N VAL A 20 30.13 48.09 16.77
CA VAL A 20 30.03 46.63 17.04
C VAL A 20 28.62 46.27 17.52
N VAL A 21 28.00 47.09 18.38
CA VAL A 21 26.62 46.88 18.82
C VAL A 21 25.64 47.00 17.64
N SER A 22 25.80 48.02 16.80
CA SER A 22 24.94 48.24 15.63
C SER A 22 25.05 47.10 14.61
N LEU A 23 26.28 46.61 14.36
CA LEU A 23 26.53 45.48 13.47
C LEU A 23 25.87 44.19 13.98
N LEU A 24 25.96 43.89 15.28
CA LEU A 24 25.32 42.73 15.89
C LEU A 24 23.78 42.78 15.80
N VAL A 25 23.18 43.95 16.01
CA VAL A 25 21.73 44.15 15.85
C VAL A 25 21.31 43.93 14.40
N LEU A 26 22.08 44.44 13.43
CA LEU A 26 21.81 44.24 12.00
C LEU A 26 21.89 42.76 11.61
N ILE A 27 22.93 42.04 12.07
CA ILE A 27 23.08 40.59 11.83
C ILE A 27 21.89 39.81 12.42
N LEU A 28 21.48 40.14 13.65
CA LEU A 28 20.35 39.48 14.30
C LEU A 28 19.04 39.74 13.54
N ALA A 29 18.81 40.97 13.06
CA ALA A 29 17.64 41.32 12.26
C ALA A 29 17.61 40.58 10.91
N VAL A 30 18.75 40.47 10.22
CA VAL A 30 18.87 39.71 8.97
C VAL A 30 18.63 38.21 9.20
N LEU A 31 19.17 37.63 10.27
CA LEU A 31 18.93 36.23 10.63
C LEU A 31 17.45 35.97 10.95
N LEU A 32 16.80 36.88 11.69
CA LEU A 32 15.38 36.75 12.04
C LEU A 32 14.48 36.91 10.81
N LEU A 33 14.81 37.83 9.89
CA LEU A 33 14.16 37.95 8.58
C LEU A 33 14.32 36.65 7.76
N LEU A 34 15.52 36.06 7.75
CA LEU A 34 15.80 34.77 7.09
C LEU A 34 14.97 33.63 7.68
N VAL A 35 14.87 33.54 9.01
CA VAL A 35 14.01 32.55 9.68
C VAL A 35 12.55 32.74 9.32
N VAL A 36 12.04 33.98 9.28
CA VAL A 36 10.67 34.29 8.86
C VAL A 36 10.44 33.94 7.39
N LEU A 37 11.39 34.25 6.49
CA LEU A 37 11.33 33.88 5.07
C LEU A 37 11.34 32.36 4.87
N VAL A 38 12.21 31.63 5.57
CA VAL A 38 12.26 30.17 5.52
C VAL A 38 10.98 29.55 6.07
N ALA A 39 10.46 30.04 7.19
CA ALA A 39 9.18 29.61 7.74
C ALA A 39 8.01 29.90 6.79
N TYR A 40 7.99 31.08 6.16
CA TYR A 40 6.97 31.48 5.18
C TYR A 40 7.02 30.61 3.92
N PHE A 41 8.20 30.33 3.36
CA PHE A 41 8.35 29.44 2.20
C PHE A 41 8.07 27.97 2.55
N ALA A 42 8.40 27.52 3.76
CA ALA A 42 8.03 26.19 4.25
C ALA A 42 6.51 26.07 4.41
N TYR A 43 5.86 27.10 4.96
CA TYR A 43 4.41 27.20 5.08
C TYR A 43 3.72 27.24 3.71
N GLN A 44 4.19 28.06 2.76
CA GLN A 44 3.63 28.07 1.39
C GLN A 44 3.78 26.72 0.69
N ARG A 45 4.92 26.03 0.84
CA ARG A 45 5.15 24.69 0.27
C ARG A 45 4.30 23.58 0.91
N THR A 46 3.83 23.76 2.14
CA THR A 46 2.87 22.85 2.80
C THR A 46 1.42 23.27 2.58
N SER A 47 1.16 24.50 2.14
CA SER A 47 -0.20 25.08 2.03
C SER A 47 -0.78 25.10 0.61
N GLN A 48 -0.10 24.57 -0.41
CA GLN A 48 -0.79 24.23 -1.66
C GLN A 48 -1.55 22.91 -1.46
N PRO A 49 -2.90 22.90 -1.49
CA PRO A 49 -3.64 21.65 -1.46
C PRO A 49 -3.34 20.92 -2.77
N GLN A 50 -2.75 19.72 -2.66
CA GLN A 50 -2.46 18.93 -3.85
C GLN A 50 -3.76 18.62 -4.60
N ALA A 51 -3.73 18.83 -5.93
CA ALA A 51 -4.83 18.49 -6.82
C ALA A 51 -5.24 17.00 -6.73
N ALA A 52 -4.37 16.13 -6.20
CA ALA A 52 -4.66 14.74 -5.89
C ALA A 52 -5.92 14.51 -5.03
N ASN A 53 -6.27 15.46 -4.16
CA ASN A 53 -7.46 15.37 -3.30
C ASN A 53 -8.72 16.04 -3.90
N ALA A 54 -8.67 16.54 -5.13
CA ALA A 54 -9.85 17.06 -5.80
C ALA A 54 -10.84 15.92 -6.11
N ILE A 55 -12.13 16.16 -5.83
CA ILE A 55 -13.20 15.23 -6.20
C ILE A 55 -13.28 15.19 -7.73
N ALA A 56 -12.98 14.03 -8.31
CA ALA A 56 -13.00 13.79 -9.75
C ALA A 56 -14.27 13.08 -10.22
N VAL A 57 -14.99 12.41 -9.31
CA VAL A 57 -16.25 11.71 -9.59
C VAL A 57 -17.18 11.85 -8.38
N ARG A 58 -18.41 12.29 -8.59
CA ARG A 58 -19.44 12.41 -7.54
C ARG A 58 -20.31 11.16 -7.46
N ASP A 59 -21.09 11.05 -6.38
CA ASP A 59 -22.02 9.94 -6.17
C ASP A 59 -22.99 9.77 -7.37
N GLY A 60 -23.13 8.54 -7.87
CA GLY A 60 -23.90 8.20 -9.07
C GLY A 60 -23.34 8.69 -10.41
N GLU A 61 -22.23 9.45 -10.42
CA GLU A 61 -21.58 9.92 -11.65
C GLU A 61 -20.74 8.81 -12.27
N LYS A 62 -20.86 8.62 -13.58
CA LYS A 62 -20.09 7.60 -14.32
C LYS A 62 -18.80 8.18 -14.85
N ALA A 63 -17.68 7.85 -14.19
CA ALA A 63 -16.38 7.94 -14.82
C ALA A 63 -16.29 6.91 -15.96
N GLN A 64 -15.72 7.33 -17.08
CA GLN A 64 -15.34 6.46 -18.20
C GLN A 64 -13.81 6.42 -18.29
N ARG A 65 -13.28 5.38 -18.95
CA ARG A 65 -11.85 5.25 -19.25
C ARG A 65 -11.44 6.41 -20.18
N SER A 66 -10.39 7.16 -19.81
CA SER A 66 -9.78 8.17 -20.69
C SER A 66 -8.92 7.46 -21.77
N PRO A 67 -8.72 8.04 -22.97
CA PRO A 67 -7.66 7.60 -23.87
C PRO A 67 -6.27 7.58 -23.21
N ASP A 68 -6.02 8.45 -22.22
CA ASP A 68 -4.78 8.53 -21.46
C ASP A 68 -4.69 7.53 -20.28
N SER A 69 -5.76 6.76 -20.02
CA SER A 69 -5.72 5.72 -19.00
C SER A 69 -4.73 4.62 -19.42
N PRO A 70 -4.17 3.84 -18.46
CA PRO A 70 -3.35 2.67 -18.78
C PRO A 70 -4.00 1.77 -19.84
N GLU A 71 -3.20 1.09 -20.65
CA GLU A 71 -3.72 0.08 -21.58
C GLU A 71 -4.54 -0.97 -20.82
N PRO A 72 -5.62 -1.50 -21.41
CA PRO A 72 -6.41 -2.55 -20.77
C PRO A 72 -5.63 -3.86 -20.70
N PRO A 73 -5.98 -4.76 -19.74
CA PRO A 73 -5.49 -6.12 -19.75
C PRO A 73 -5.76 -6.80 -21.11
N PRO A 74 -4.88 -7.71 -21.57
CA PRO A 74 -5.08 -8.41 -22.84
C PRO A 74 -6.41 -9.19 -22.81
N ARG A 75 -7.04 -9.34 -23.98
CA ARG A 75 -8.29 -10.10 -24.11
C ARG A 75 -8.10 -11.56 -23.66
N ILE A 76 -9.00 -12.06 -22.81
CA ILE A 76 -9.09 -13.47 -22.42
C ILE A 76 -9.63 -14.29 -23.59
N GLY A 77 -10.66 -13.79 -24.27
CA GLY A 77 -11.19 -14.38 -25.51
C GLY A 77 -11.97 -15.68 -25.32
N ASN A 78 -12.27 -16.07 -24.07
CA ASN A 78 -13.07 -17.24 -23.73
C ASN A 78 -14.27 -16.84 -22.85
N PRO A 79 -15.44 -16.55 -23.44
CA PRO A 79 -16.62 -16.09 -22.69
C PRO A 79 -17.18 -17.13 -21.72
N GLU A 80 -17.02 -18.42 -21.99
CA GLU A 80 -17.45 -19.48 -21.07
C GLU A 80 -16.60 -19.43 -19.80
N ARG A 81 -15.27 -19.34 -19.97
CA ARG A 81 -14.33 -19.20 -18.84
C ARG A 81 -14.62 -17.95 -18.01
N ILE A 82 -14.99 -16.85 -18.65
CA ILE A 82 -15.37 -15.61 -17.93
C ILE A 82 -16.65 -15.80 -17.11
N ARG A 83 -17.65 -16.57 -17.57
CA ARG A 83 -18.86 -16.89 -16.78
C ARG A 83 -18.62 -17.86 -15.62
N GLU A 84 -17.66 -18.77 -15.79
CA GLU A 84 -17.30 -19.74 -14.74
C GLU A 84 -16.63 -19.07 -13.54
N VAL A 85 -15.80 -18.05 -13.78
CA VAL A 85 -15.23 -17.23 -12.72
C VAL A 85 -16.23 -16.14 -12.33
N LEU A 86 -16.21 -15.67 -11.08
CA LEU A 86 -17.04 -14.54 -10.64
C LEU A 86 -18.52 -14.73 -11.01
N GLN A 87 -19.10 -15.82 -10.51
CA GLN A 87 -20.49 -16.21 -10.74
C GLN A 87 -21.48 -15.10 -10.36
N GLU A 88 -22.49 -14.88 -11.20
CA GLU A 88 -23.55 -13.87 -10.99
C GLU A 88 -24.33 -14.12 -9.68
N GLY A 89 -24.67 -13.04 -8.98
CA GLY A 89 -25.38 -13.06 -7.70
C GLY A 89 -24.52 -13.46 -6.48
N LYS A 90 -23.28 -13.92 -6.68
CA LYS A 90 -22.35 -14.23 -5.58
C LYS A 90 -21.65 -12.99 -5.04
N THR A 91 -21.27 -13.05 -3.77
CA THR A 91 -20.38 -12.07 -3.14
C THR A 91 -19.09 -12.76 -2.73
N TYR A 92 -17.96 -12.22 -3.15
CA TYR A 92 -16.63 -12.70 -2.81
C TYR A 92 -16.03 -11.76 -1.75
N GLU A 93 -15.58 -12.30 -0.62
CA GLU A 93 -14.79 -11.57 0.37
C GLU A 93 -13.32 -11.86 0.14
N ALA A 94 -12.57 -10.88 -0.35
CA ALA A 94 -11.13 -10.94 -0.54
C ALA A 94 -10.40 -10.17 0.58
N ILE A 95 -9.36 -10.78 1.16
CA ILE A 95 -8.47 -10.19 2.14
C ILE A 95 -7.04 -10.28 1.61
N VAL A 96 -6.38 -9.12 1.55
CA VAL A 96 -5.01 -8.96 1.03
C VAL A 96 -4.14 -8.44 2.17
N THR A 97 -2.97 -9.06 2.36
CA THR A 97 -1.92 -8.50 3.22
C THR A 97 -0.61 -8.40 2.44
N ALA A 98 0.11 -7.30 2.64
CA ALA A 98 1.43 -7.08 2.05
C ALA A 98 2.41 -6.63 3.14
N ASP A 99 3.28 -7.55 3.55
CA ASP A 99 4.40 -7.28 4.44
C ASP A 99 5.64 -6.93 3.59
N LEU A 100 6.38 -5.90 3.96
CA LEU A 100 7.63 -5.48 3.33
C LEU A 100 8.68 -5.15 4.40
N THR A 101 9.90 -5.66 4.22
CA THR A 101 11.05 -5.36 5.09
C THR A 101 12.28 -4.97 4.28
N ALA A 102 12.96 -3.88 4.65
CA ALA A 102 14.20 -3.44 4.01
C ALA A 102 15.01 -2.44 4.86
N PRO A 103 16.34 -2.37 4.71
CA PRO A 103 17.12 -1.20 5.11
C PRO A 103 16.82 -0.02 4.17
N VAL A 104 16.57 1.15 4.76
CA VAL A 104 16.24 2.39 4.06
C VAL A 104 16.98 3.58 4.64
N ARG A 105 17.20 4.62 3.84
CA ARG A 105 17.65 5.92 4.35
C ARG A 105 16.48 6.74 4.87
N ASP A 106 16.48 7.00 6.18
CA ASP A 106 15.64 7.98 6.86
C ASP A 106 16.39 9.32 6.85
N LYS A 107 15.80 10.35 6.24
CA LYS A 107 16.37 11.70 6.18
C LYS A 107 15.55 12.65 7.03
N ASP A 108 16.06 12.96 8.21
CA ASP A 108 15.36 13.73 9.24
C ASP A 108 16.15 15.01 9.54
N TRP A 109 15.52 16.18 9.35
CA TRP A 109 16.09 17.51 9.62
C TRP A 109 17.56 17.73 9.19
N GLY A 110 17.92 17.22 8.01
CA GLY A 110 19.26 17.40 7.41
C GLY A 110 20.26 16.28 7.70
N TRP A 111 19.94 15.34 8.58
CA TRP A 111 20.74 14.15 8.85
C TRP A 111 20.18 12.94 8.08
N GLU A 112 21.06 12.14 7.50
CA GLU A 112 20.70 10.96 6.70
C GLU A 112 21.27 9.71 7.41
N ARG A 113 20.41 8.77 7.79
CA ARG A 113 20.79 7.54 8.50
C ARG A 113 20.12 6.32 7.89
N ILE A 114 20.80 5.18 7.94
CA ILE A 114 20.19 3.90 7.55
C ILE A 114 19.41 3.36 8.75
N VAL A 115 18.15 3.00 8.52
CA VAL A 115 17.24 2.33 9.47
C VAL A 115 16.59 1.14 8.80
N ASN A 116 16.14 0.16 9.58
CA ASN A 116 15.33 -0.94 9.05
C ASN A 116 13.86 -0.51 9.04
N LEU A 117 13.22 -0.62 7.89
CA LEU A 117 11.79 -0.45 7.66
C LEU A 117 11.10 -1.80 7.73
N ALA A 118 10.03 -1.88 8.52
CA ALA A 118 8.95 -2.84 8.33
C ALA A 118 7.68 -2.09 7.93
N TYR A 119 6.99 -2.56 6.90
CA TYR A 119 5.71 -2.05 6.44
C TYR A 119 4.72 -3.20 6.33
N ARG A 120 3.48 -2.99 6.76
CA ARG A 120 2.37 -3.92 6.54
C ARG A 120 1.15 -3.15 6.05
N ALA A 121 0.61 -3.54 4.91
CA ALA A 121 -0.72 -3.13 4.47
C ALA A 121 -1.72 -4.27 4.60
N GLU A 122 -2.96 -3.93 4.93
CA GLU A 122 -4.10 -4.85 4.95
C GLU A 122 -5.29 -4.23 4.21
N SER A 123 -5.97 -5.04 3.41
CA SER A 123 -7.20 -4.67 2.70
C SER A 123 -8.24 -5.79 2.84
N ARG A 124 -9.51 -5.42 3.02
CA ARG A 124 -10.68 -6.31 2.97
C ARG A 124 -11.69 -5.73 2.00
N VAL A 125 -12.00 -6.48 0.96
CA VAL A 125 -12.86 -6.06 -0.14
C VAL A 125 -13.98 -7.08 -0.34
N LEU A 126 -15.21 -6.60 -0.41
CA LEU A 126 -16.37 -7.37 -0.83
C LEU A 126 -16.65 -7.07 -2.31
N ARG A 127 -16.71 -8.11 -3.14
CA ARG A 127 -16.99 -8.03 -4.58
C ARG A 127 -18.32 -8.75 -4.84
N HIS A 128 -19.43 -8.02 -5.00
CA HIS A 128 -20.71 -8.62 -5.37
C HIS A 128 -20.89 -8.55 -6.89
N ILE A 129 -21.17 -9.67 -7.55
CA ILE A 129 -21.32 -9.72 -9.01
C ILE A 129 -22.78 -9.50 -9.38
N GLU A 130 -23.10 -8.28 -9.80
CA GLU A 130 -24.45 -7.90 -10.26
C GLU A 130 -24.79 -8.54 -11.61
N LYS A 131 -23.80 -8.73 -12.50
CA LYS A 131 -23.97 -9.40 -13.79
C LYS A 131 -22.67 -10.03 -14.29
N ASN A 132 -22.72 -11.22 -14.91
CA ASN A 132 -21.62 -11.77 -15.69
C ASN A 132 -22.13 -12.55 -16.92
N ASP A 133 -22.07 -11.93 -18.10
CA ASP A 133 -22.51 -12.55 -19.37
C ASP A 133 -21.37 -13.18 -20.18
N GLY A 134 -20.15 -13.25 -19.64
CA GLY A 134 -18.97 -13.79 -20.30
C GLY A 134 -18.23 -12.82 -21.21
N GLN A 135 -18.83 -11.68 -21.58
CA GLN A 135 -18.11 -10.60 -22.26
C GLN A 135 -18.00 -9.36 -21.37
N ARG A 136 -19.02 -9.13 -20.54
CA ARG A 136 -19.16 -8.00 -19.64
C ARG A 136 -19.45 -8.49 -18.22
N ILE A 137 -18.72 -7.92 -17.27
CA ILE A 137 -18.95 -8.10 -15.83
C ILE A 137 -19.41 -6.75 -15.26
N VAL A 138 -20.42 -6.79 -14.40
CA VAL A 138 -20.81 -5.67 -13.53
C VAL A 138 -20.61 -6.11 -12.09
N GLU A 139 -19.71 -5.44 -11.38
CA GLU A 139 -19.33 -5.74 -10.00
C GLU A 139 -19.64 -4.54 -9.10
N LEU A 140 -20.28 -4.78 -7.97
CA LEU A 140 -20.42 -3.84 -6.87
C LEU A 140 -19.33 -4.15 -5.83
N ARG A 141 -18.27 -3.34 -5.82
CA ARG A 141 -17.10 -3.46 -4.94
C ARG A 141 -17.26 -2.56 -3.71
N SER A 142 -17.06 -3.10 -2.52
CA SER A 142 -17.03 -2.38 -1.25
C SER A 142 -15.69 -2.63 -0.57
N VAL A 143 -14.94 -1.57 -0.24
CA VAL A 143 -13.64 -1.67 0.44
C VAL A 143 -13.88 -1.43 1.93
N GLU A 144 -14.20 -2.50 2.67
CA GLU A 144 -14.57 -2.44 4.09
C GLU A 144 -13.40 -1.93 4.97
N GLU A 145 -12.19 -2.43 4.70
CA GLU A 145 -10.98 -2.02 5.39
C GLU A 145 -9.85 -1.80 4.38
N CYS A 146 -9.10 -0.71 4.52
CA CYS A 146 -7.84 -0.50 3.79
C CYS A 146 -6.94 0.39 4.66
N ARG A 147 -5.77 -0.13 5.06
CA ARG A 147 -4.92 0.50 6.08
C ARG A 147 -3.50 -0.03 6.03
N MET A 148 -2.57 0.73 6.58
CA MET A 148 -1.16 0.35 6.62
C MET A 148 -0.46 0.84 7.89
N VAL A 149 0.58 0.11 8.31
CA VAL A 149 1.49 0.47 9.41
C VAL A 149 2.92 0.42 8.91
N LYS A 150 3.72 1.40 9.35
CA LYS A 150 5.16 1.55 9.11
C LYS A 150 5.87 1.60 10.45
N ALA A 151 6.86 0.72 10.63
CA ALA A 151 7.85 0.80 11.71
C ALA A 151 9.22 1.08 11.10
N SER A 152 9.97 2.04 11.65
CA SER A 152 11.40 2.19 11.35
C SER A 152 12.24 2.23 12.61
N SER A 153 13.40 1.56 12.63
CA SER A 153 14.27 1.45 13.81
C SER A 153 15.73 1.23 13.45
N THR A 154 16.65 1.47 14.38
CA THR A 154 18.08 1.19 14.19
C THR A 154 18.42 -0.31 14.19
N VAL A 155 17.55 -1.16 14.76
CA VAL A 155 17.65 -2.63 14.69
C VAL A 155 16.64 -3.21 13.70
N GLU A 156 16.80 -4.47 13.34
CA GLU A 156 15.85 -5.16 12.47
C GLU A 156 14.46 -5.24 13.13
N VAL A 157 13.42 -4.89 12.37
CA VAL A 157 12.02 -4.98 12.79
C VAL A 157 11.27 -5.81 11.75
N GLN A 158 10.39 -6.68 12.21
CA GLN A 158 9.52 -7.50 11.38
C GLN A 158 8.13 -7.51 12.01
N PHE A 159 7.07 -7.47 11.20
CA PHE A 159 5.74 -7.85 11.68
C PHE A 159 5.68 -9.37 11.74
N VAL A 160 5.16 -9.93 12.84
CA VAL A 160 4.96 -11.39 12.91
C VAL A 160 3.86 -11.80 11.95
N LEU A 161 4.19 -12.83 11.18
CA LEU A 161 3.36 -13.37 10.12
C LEU A 161 2.06 -13.96 10.69
N THR A 162 0.94 -13.57 10.09
CA THR A 162 -0.34 -14.25 10.30
C THR A 162 -0.55 -15.38 9.30
N GLU A 163 -1.51 -16.24 9.62
CA GLU A 163 -2.18 -17.08 8.64
C GLU A 163 -2.77 -16.21 7.51
N PRO A 164 -2.75 -16.68 6.24
CA PRO A 164 -3.38 -15.98 5.12
C PRO A 164 -4.85 -15.67 5.39
N GLY A 165 -5.29 -14.45 5.05
CA GLY A 165 -6.68 -14.02 5.24
C GLY A 165 -7.04 -13.52 6.64
N VAL A 166 -6.11 -13.52 7.60
CA VAL A 166 -6.33 -12.95 8.94
C VAL A 166 -5.86 -11.49 9.01
N LEU A 167 -6.75 -10.58 9.41
CA LEU A 167 -6.44 -9.16 9.65
C LEU A 167 -5.78 -8.96 11.02
N LEU A 168 -4.46 -8.78 11.06
CA LEU A 168 -3.70 -8.53 12.29
C LEU A 168 -3.98 -7.12 12.86
N LEU A 169 -4.16 -6.12 11.99
CA LEU A 169 -4.32 -4.74 12.42
C LEU A 169 -5.70 -4.43 13.03
N GLY A 170 -6.59 -5.43 13.16
CA GLY A 170 -7.95 -5.26 13.70
C GLY A 170 -7.99 -4.70 15.12
N GLY A 171 -7.03 -5.10 15.97
CA GLY A 171 -6.88 -4.56 17.32
C GLY A 171 -6.11 -3.24 17.41
N LEU A 172 -5.48 -2.78 16.33
CA LEU A 172 -4.65 -1.57 16.31
C LEU A 172 -5.44 -0.30 15.97
N ASP A 173 -6.61 -0.40 15.32
CA ASP A 173 -7.52 0.73 15.05
C ASP A 173 -7.89 1.49 16.36
N LEU A 174 -8.05 0.73 17.46
CA LEU A 174 -8.28 1.25 18.82
C LEU A 174 -7.18 2.19 19.34
N TRP A 175 -5.93 1.89 19.00
CA TRP A 175 -4.74 2.54 19.54
C TRP A 175 -4.24 3.67 18.63
N LEU A 176 -4.30 3.47 17.32
CA LEU A 176 -3.88 4.44 16.31
C LEU A 176 -4.83 5.65 16.21
N THR A 177 -6.11 5.47 16.52
CA THR A 177 -7.12 6.55 16.47
C THR A 177 -7.34 7.26 17.81
N GLY A 178 -6.43 7.08 18.78
CA GLY A 178 -6.36 7.91 20.00
C GLY A 178 -7.34 7.56 21.12
N GLY A 179 -8.28 6.64 20.88
CA GLY A 179 -8.91 5.90 21.97
C GLY A 179 -10.30 6.38 22.43
N LYS A 180 -11.42 5.90 21.89
CA LYS A 180 -11.69 5.09 20.68
C LYS A 180 -10.93 3.75 20.44
N VAL A 181 -10.37 3.00 21.40
CA VAL A 181 -10.47 2.96 22.86
C VAL A 181 -9.13 2.46 23.43
N SER A 182 -8.39 3.33 24.11
CA SER A 182 -7.30 3.06 25.08
C SER A 182 -6.18 2.03 24.77
N ALA A 183 -4.94 2.53 24.72
CA ALA A 183 -3.82 2.20 25.63
C ALA A 183 -3.46 0.76 26.09
N LEU A 184 -4.01 -0.33 25.52
CA LEU A 184 -3.77 -1.71 26.00
C LEU A 184 -3.31 -2.72 24.92
N ALA A 185 -2.89 -2.24 23.77
CA ALA A 185 -2.33 -3.05 22.67
C ALA A 185 -0.98 -3.75 23.00
N LEU A 186 -0.38 -3.52 24.18
CA LEU A 186 0.77 -4.30 24.66
C LEU A 186 0.37 -5.62 25.36
N LYS A 187 -0.92 -5.88 25.65
CA LYS A 187 -1.37 -7.11 26.32
C LYS A 187 -2.20 -8.06 25.46
N ALA A 188 -2.85 -7.58 24.40
CA ALA A 188 -3.74 -8.38 23.57
C ALA A 188 -3.02 -9.16 22.43
N VAL A 189 -1.69 -9.05 22.33
CA VAL A 189 -0.91 -9.70 21.28
C VAL A 189 0.16 -10.63 21.87
N PRO A 190 -0.23 -11.73 22.53
CA PRO A 190 0.68 -12.75 23.06
C PRO A 190 1.27 -13.62 21.93
N GLY A 191 1.94 -13.00 20.97
CA GLY A 191 2.54 -13.65 19.80
C GLY A 191 3.31 -12.67 18.92
N ALA A 192 2.65 -11.62 18.42
CA ALA A 192 3.21 -10.79 17.36
C ALA A 192 4.24 -9.72 17.77
N VAL A 193 4.30 -9.31 19.04
CA VAL A 193 5.25 -8.29 19.54
C VAL A 193 5.80 -8.69 20.91
N LYS A 194 6.40 -9.89 21.01
CA LYS A 194 6.79 -10.48 22.29
C LYS A 194 8.12 -9.95 22.90
N TRP A 195 8.74 -8.95 22.27
CA TRP A 195 10.12 -8.50 22.60
C TRP A 195 10.29 -7.00 22.86
N PHE A 196 9.31 -6.16 22.53
CA PHE A 196 9.44 -4.71 22.60
C PHE A 196 8.78 -4.15 23.86
N THR A 197 9.56 -3.92 24.91
CA THR A 197 9.15 -2.99 25.98
C THR A 197 9.19 -1.56 25.43
N GLN A 198 8.45 -0.61 26.03
CA GLN A 198 8.57 0.82 25.65
C GLN A 198 10.02 1.28 25.66
N LYS A 199 10.77 0.88 26.71
CA LYS A 199 12.21 1.09 26.79
C LYS A 199 12.98 0.53 25.58
N TYR A 200 12.67 -0.68 25.10
CA TYR A 200 13.34 -1.22 23.90
C TYR A 200 13.03 -0.40 22.64
N LEU A 201 11.79 0.10 22.48
CA LEU A 201 11.42 0.99 21.38
C LEU A 201 12.19 2.31 21.45
N ASP A 202 12.27 2.90 22.64
CA ASP A 202 12.98 4.16 22.88
C ASP A 202 14.51 3.99 22.67
N ASP A 203 15.10 2.95 23.26
CA ASP A 203 16.52 2.59 23.16
C ASP A 203 16.96 2.32 21.71
N ASN A 204 16.05 1.86 20.84
CA ASN A 204 16.31 1.56 19.42
C ASN A 204 15.68 2.57 18.44
N ASN A 205 15.27 3.75 18.94
CA ASN A 205 14.71 4.85 18.15
C ASN A 205 13.60 4.38 17.19
N THR A 206 12.72 3.48 17.67
CA THR A 206 11.67 2.89 16.86
C THR A 206 10.54 3.91 16.64
N LYS A 207 10.46 4.46 15.43
CA LYS A 207 9.32 5.28 14.98
C LYS A 207 8.23 4.36 14.46
N LEU A 208 6.98 4.55 14.90
CA LEU A 208 5.82 3.89 14.31
C LEU A 208 4.86 4.95 13.74
N SER A 209 4.35 4.69 12.54
CA SER A 209 3.29 5.47 11.91
C SER A 209 2.26 4.54 11.30
N ALA A 210 1.01 4.97 11.23
CA ALA A 210 -0.04 4.24 10.55
C ALA A 210 -0.99 5.19 9.82
N MET A 211 -1.64 4.66 8.80
CA MET A 211 -2.49 5.42 7.91
C MET A 211 -3.68 4.56 7.50
N MET A 212 -4.87 5.15 7.57
CA MET A 212 -6.06 4.61 6.91
C MET A 212 -6.02 5.10 5.46
N ASP A 213 -6.18 4.19 4.51
CA ASP A 213 -6.17 4.55 3.10
C ASP A 213 -7.52 5.15 2.69
N SER A 214 -7.50 6.09 1.74
CA SER A 214 -8.71 6.82 1.32
C SER A 214 -9.79 5.91 0.72
N MET A 215 -9.41 4.72 0.22
CA MET A 215 -10.36 3.73 -0.29
C MET A 215 -11.26 3.10 0.80
N ARG A 216 -10.92 3.21 2.10
CA ARG A 216 -11.74 2.61 3.18
C ARG A 216 -13.16 3.19 3.17
N GLY A 217 -14.15 2.31 3.25
CA GLY A 217 -15.58 2.64 3.24
C GLY A 217 -16.12 3.06 1.87
N LYS A 218 -15.29 3.08 0.82
CA LYS A 218 -15.76 3.40 -0.55
C LYS A 218 -16.51 2.20 -1.12
N LYS A 219 -17.63 2.49 -1.77
CA LYS A 219 -18.44 1.53 -2.52
C LYS A 219 -18.60 2.01 -3.95
N VAL A 220 -18.30 1.15 -4.92
CA VAL A 220 -18.26 1.50 -6.34
C VAL A 220 -18.85 0.38 -7.18
N ARG A 221 -19.65 0.73 -8.18
CA ARG A 221 -20.06 -0.16 -9.26
C ARG A 221 -19.05 -0.04 -10.40
N ILE A 222 -18.50 -1.16 -10.82
CA ILE A 222 -17.48 -1.28 -11.85
C ILE A 222 -18.06 -2.06 -13.02
N THR A 223 -17.94 -1.53 -14.23
CA THR A 223 -18.22 -2.27 -15.48
C THR A 223 -16.91 -2.63 -16.17
N TYR A 224 -16.68 -3.92 -16.38
CA TYR A 224 -15.56 -4.48 -17.13
C TYR A 224 -16.04 -5.10 -18.45
N GLU A 225 -15.27 -4.97 -19.52
CA GLU A 225 -15.48 -5.64 -20.81
C GLU A 225 -14.18 -6.34 -21.30
N ASP A 226 -14.30 -7.59 -21.78
CA ASP A 226 -13.15 -8.40 -22.20
C ASP A 226 -12.39 -7.79 -23.40
N GLY A 227 -11.10 -7.53 -23.18
CA GLY A 227 -10.21 -6.80 -24.10
C GLY A 227 -10.31 -5.28 -24.05
N LYS A 228 -11.16 -4.70 -23.18
CA LYS A 228 -11.23 -3.25 -22.91
C LYS A 228 -10.94 -2.87 -21.46
N GLY A 229 -10.82 -3.85 -20.56
CA GLY A 229 -10.63 -3.60 -19.13
C GLY A 229 -11.88 -3.00 -18.50
N VAL A 230 -11.70 -2.24 -17.42
CA VAL A 230 -12.78 -1.41 -16.85
C VAL A 230 -13.11 -0.27 -17.82
N VAL A 231 -14.39 -0.21 -18.22
CA VAL A 231 -14.93 0.81 -19.12
C VAL A 231 -15.72 1.89 -18.38
N SER A 232 -16.21 1.60 -17.17
CA SER A 232 -16.87 2.59 -16.32
C SER A 232 -16.76 2.27 -14.83
N VAL A 233 -16.64 3.32 -14.02
CA VAL A 233 -16.69 3.30 -12.55
C VAL A 233 -17.73 4.33 -12.09
N GLU A 234 -18.61 3.91 -11.20
CA GLU A 234 -19.71 4.70 -10.63
C GLU A 234 -19.67 4.55 -9.11
N PRO A 235 -19.33 5.59 -8.32
CA PRO A 235 -19.37 5.49 -6.87
C PRO A 235 -20.81 5.50 -6.36
N VAL A 236 -21.04 4.82 -5.23
CA VAL A 236 -22.38 4.55 -4.68
C VAL A 236 -22.39 4.94 -3.19
N GLY A 237 -23.00 6.08 -2.88
CA GLY A 237 -22.97 6.69 -1.55
C GLY A 237 -21.65 7.36 -1.19
N CYS A 238 -20.76 7.61 -2.16
CA CYS A 238 -19.47 8.27 -1.92
C CYS A 238 -18.99 9.06 -3.15
N SER A 239 -17.87 9.77 -3.01
CA SER A 239 -17.14 10.42 -4.12
C SER A 239 -15.76 9.78 -4.30
N LEU A 240 -15.17 9.95 -5.48
CA LEU A 240 -13.81 9.50 -5.79
C LEU A 240 -12.88 10.70 -6.08
N THR A 241 -11.64 10.64 -5.58
CA THR A 241 -10.56 11.49 -6.09
C THR A 241 -10.07 11.00 -7.46
N GLN A 242 -9.19 11.76 -8.10
CA GLN A 242 -8.58 11.32 -9.35
C GLN A 242 -7.77 10.02 -9.20
N GLU A 243 -6.92 9.92 -8.17
CA GLU A 243 -6.07 8.74 -7.92
C GLU A 243 -6.92 7.49 -7.56
N GLU A 244 -8.04 7.67 -6.84
CA GLU A 244 -9.01 6.60 -6.56
C GLU A 244 -9.72 6.10 -7.83
N ARG A 245 -10.18 7.03 -8.69
CA ARG A 245 -10.81 6.71 -9.98
C ARG A 245 -9.83 5.95 -10.89
N ASP A 246 -8.61 6.45 -11.03
CA ASP A 246 -7.62 5.92 -11.97
C ASP A 246 -7.11 4.53 -11.53
N LEU A 247 -6.96 4.30 -10.22
CA LEU A 247 -6.75 2.97 -9.64
C LEU A 247 -7.86 1.98 -10.02
N LEU A 248 -9.13 2.39 -9.89
CA LEU A 248 -10.28 1.53 -10.18
C LEU A 248 -10.44 1.25 -11.68
N LEU A 249 -10.13 2.21 -12.55
CA LEU A 249 -10.14 2.03 -14.02
C LEU A 249 -9.02 1.08 -14.51
N ALA A 250 -7.96 0.91 -13.72
CA ALA A 250 -6.85 0.01 -14.03
C ALA A 250 -7.01 -1.42 -13.46
N ALA A 251 -8.05 -1.69 -12.68
CA ALA A 251 -8.25 -3.01 -12.05
C ALA A 251 -8.53 -4.13 -13.07
N ALA A 252 -7.93 -5.31 -12.87
CA ALA A 252 -8.22 -6.50 -13.67
C ALA A 252 -9.33 -7.33 -13.03
N ILE A 253 -10.59 -6.99 -13.35
CA ILE A 253 -11.77 -7.62 -12.72
C ILE A 253 -11.80 -9.14 -12.92
N ALA A 254 -11.47 -9.65 -14.11
CA ALA A 254 -11.48 -11.09 -14.41
C ALA A 254 -10.13 -11.80 -14.14
N ASN A 255 -9.39 -11.39 -13.10
CA ASN A 255 -8.08 -11.94 -12.70
C ASN A 255 -8.03 -13.47 -12.65
N ASP A 256 -9.04 -14.12 -12.07
CA ASP A 256 -9.14 -15.59 -11.95
C ASP A 256 -9.07 -16.33 -13.31
N ALA A 257 -9.59 -15.71 -14.38
CA ALA A 257 -9.58 -16.27 -15.73
C ALA A 257 -8.24 -16.07 -16.44
N TYR A 258 -7.37 -15.17 -15.99
CA TYR A 258 -5.97 -15.12 -16.45
C TYR A 258 -5.09 -16.11 -15.69
N LEU A 259 -5.33 -16.25 -14.39
CA LEU A 259 -4.55 -17.15 -13.52
C LEU A 259 -4.78 -18.61 -13.88
N MET A 260 -6.03 -19.00 -14.20
CA MET A 260 -6.36 -20.31 -14.76
C MET A 260 -7.15 -20.11 -16.08
N PRO A 261 -6.48 -20.01 -17.25
CA PRO A 261 -7.14 -19.67 -18.52
C PRO A 261 -7.96 -20.81 -19.13
N ASN A 262 -7.64 -22.06 -18.80
CA ASN A 262 -8.38 -23.24 -19.26
C ASN A 262 -8.33 -24.35 -18.20
N LYS A 263 -9.50 -24.84 -17.79
CA LYS A 263 -9.64 -25.97 -16.84
C LYS A 263 -9.00 -27.26 -17.36
N SER A 264 -8.94 -27.46 -18.68
CA SER A 264 -8.33 -28.64 -19.31
C SER A 264 -6.79 -28.63 -19.34
N THR A 265 -6.15 -27.60 -18.79
CA THR A 265 -4.72 -27.68 -18.41
C THR A 265 -4.52 -28.82 -17.42
N LYS A 266 -3.31 -29.37 -17.37
CA LYS A 266 -2.94 -30.49 -16.50
C LYS A 266 -1.77 -30.10 -15.59
N PRO A 267 -1.58 -30.79 -14.45
CA PRO A 267 -0.34 -30.73 -13.70
C PRO A 267 0.88 -30.90 -14.63
N GLY A 268 1.84 -29.97 -14.52
CA GLY A 268 2.99 -29.82 -15.40
C GLY A 268 2.87 -28.73 -16.47
N ASP A 269 1.65 -28.33 -16.85
CA ASP A 269 1.44 -27.28 -17.88
C ASP A 269 1.92 -25.90 -17.39
N VAL A 270 2.44 -25.11 -18.33
CA VAL A 270 3.02 -23.77 -18.10
C VAL A 270 2.43 -22.76 -19.07
N TRP A 271 2.04 -21.59 -18.56
CA TRP A 271 1.58 -20.46 -19.37
C TRP A 271 2.13 -19.12 -18.83
N GLU A 272 2.00 -18.08 -19.64
CA GLU A 272 2.28 -16.70 -19.22
C GLU A 272 0.98 -16.04 -18.74
N VAL A 273 1.07 -15.33 -17.62
CA VAL A 273 -0.01 -14.53 -17.04
C VAL A 273 0.39 -13.06 -17.10
N PRO A 274 -0.48 -12.17 -17.62
CA PRO A 274 -0.22 -10.73 -17.63
C PRO A 274 -0.17 -10.18 -16.20
N GLY A 275 0.71 -9.20 -15.97
CA GLY A 275 0.94 -8.64 -14.63
C GLY A 275 -0.31 -8.06 -13.98
N GLU A 276 -1.23 -7.55 -14.80
CA GLU A 276 -2.49 -6.94 -14.40
C GLU A 276 -3.37 -7.92 -13.59
N ALA A 277 -3.27 -9.23 -13.86
CA ALA A 277 -4.00 -10.27 -13.12
C ALA A 277 -3.58 -10.38 -11.64
N PHE A 278 -2.42 -9.83 -11.26
CA PHE A 278 -1.95 -9.75 -9.88
C PHE A 278 -2.41 -8.47 -9.15
N SER A 279 -3.26 -7.63 -9.77
CA SER A 279 -3.77 -6.39 -9.14
C SER A 279 -4.49 -6.65 -7.80
N ASP A 280 -5.31 -7.68 -7.70
CA ASP A 280 -5.98 -8.07 -6.44
C ASP A 280 -5.01 -8.69 -5.39
N PHE A 281 -3.74 -8.99 -5.74
CA PHE A 281 -2.69 -9.38 -4.77
C PHE A 281 -1.94 -8.17 -4.20
N LEU A 282 -2.18 -6.97 -4.73
CA LEU A 282 -1.57 -5.74 -4.25
C LEU A 282 -2.58 -4.95 -3.40
N PRO A 283 -2.15 -4.33 -2.28
CA PRO A 283 -3.04 -3.52 -1.48
C PRO A 283 -3.37 -2.21 -2.24
N PRO A 284 -4.64 -1.75 -2.25
CA PRO A 284 -5.04 -0.51 -2.92
C PRO A 284 -4.18 0.71 -2.54
N SER A 285 -3.69 0.74 -1.29
CA SER A 285 -2.78 1.75 -0.76
C SER A 285 -1.43 1.89 -1.47
N TRP A 286 -1.05 0.97 -2.36
CA TRP A 286 0.15 1.14 -3.20
C TRP A 286 -0.12 1.94 -4.46
N ARG A 287 -1.39 2.15 -4.85
CA ARG A 287 -1.82 2.95 -6.01
C ARG A 287 -1.21 2.51 -7.35
N GLY A 288 -0.63 1.32 -7.39
CA GLY A 288 0.20 0.85 -8.47
C GLY A 288 -0.48 -0.19 -9.34
N VAL A 289 -0.38 -0.02 -10.65
CA VAL A 289 -0.86 -0.99 -11.63
C VAL A 289 0.27 -1.97 -11.95
N PRO A 290 0.13 -3.27 -11.66
CA PRO A 290 1.14 -4.25 -12.03
C PRO A 290 1.07 -4.53 -13.53
N ARG A 291 2.22 -4.42 -14.20
CA ARG A 291 2.46 -4.74 -15.61
C ARG A 291 3.57 -5.77 -15.73
N GLY A 292 3.81 -6.28 -16.94
CA GLY A 292 4.81 -7.31 -17.20
C GLY A 292 4.17 -8.70 -17.26
N LYS A 293 4.93 -9.75 -16.93
CA LYS A 293 4.48 -11.14 -17.06
C LYS A 293 5.07 -12.05 -15.99
N ILE A 294 4.25 -12.97 -15.51
CA ILE A 294 4.65 -14.08 -14.64
C ILE A 294 4.38 -15.39 -15.37
N ARG A 295 5.33 -16.34 -15.32
CA ARG A 295 5.09 -17.71 -15.79
C ARG A 295 4.54 -18.53 -14.63
N ILE A 296 3.36 -19.11 -14.85
CA ILE A 296 2.69 -19.99 -13.90
C ILE A 296 2.82 -21.43 -14.37
N ARG A 297 3.04 -22.34 -13.43
CA ARG A 297 2.95 -23.80 -13.62
C ARG A 297 1.77 -24.33 -12.80
N ARG A 298 0.95 -25.21 -13.37
CA ARG A 298 0.02 -26.05 -12.58
C ARG A 298 0.86 -27.12 -11.90
N ASP A 299 1.09 -27.02 -10.60
CA ASP A 299 1.94 -27.96 -9.85
C ASP A 299 1.24 -29.32 -9.69
N LYS A 300 0.06 -29.30 -9.03
CA LYS A 300 -0.74 -30.48 -8.77
C LYS A 300 -2.21 -30.12 -8.54
N ASP A 301 -3.06 -31.11 -8.76
CA ASP A 301 -4.46 -31.07 -8.40
C ASP A 301 -4.72 -31.90 -7.13
N PHE A 302 -5.72 -31.53 -6.36
CA PHE A 302 -6.14 -32.25 -5.16
C PHE A 302 -7.64 -32.04 -4.89
N LYS A 303 -8.23 -32.94 -4.11
CA LYS A 303 -9.61 -32.80 -3.62
C LYS A 303 -9.60 -32.50 -2.13
N ASP A 304 -10.40 -31.52 -1.72
CA ASP A 304 -10.65 -31.28 -0.31
C ASP A 304 -11.91 -32.04 0.12
N PHE A 305 -11.71 -33.16 0.82
CA PHE A 305 -12.79 -33.99 1.33
C PHE A 305 -13.48 -33.38 2.56
N THR A 306 -12.90 -32.35 3.19
CA THR A 306 -13.55 -31.61 4.28
C THR A 306 -14.50 -30.55 3.72
N GLU A 307 -14.15 -29.94 2.58
CA GLU A 307 -14.98 -28.95 1.89
C GLU A 307 -15.83 -29.57 0.76
N ARG A 308 -16.72 -30.50 1.11
CA ARG A 308 -17.72 -31.10 0.19
C ARG A 308 -17.14 -31.79 -1.07
N GLY A 309 -15.85 -32.13 -1.08
CA GLY A 309 -15.20 -32.80 -2.22
C GLY A 309 -14.78 -31.85 -3.36
N ARG A 310 -14.66 -30.55 -3.09
CA ARG A 310 -14.18 -29.54 -4.04
C ARG A 310 -12.81 -29.90 -4.64
N GLU A 311 -12.63 -29.55 -5.90
CA GLU A 311 -11.39 -29.77 -6.65
C GLU A 311 -10.55 -28.49 -6.69
N TYR A 312 -9.26 -28.63 -6.43
CA TYR A 312 -8.30 -27.53 -6.33
C TYR A 312 -7.05 -27.79 -7.17
N ALA A 313 -6.47 -26.72 -7.69
CA ALA A 313 -5.14 -26.71 -8.30
C ALA A 313 -4.19 -25.83 -7.49
N TRP A 314 -2.95 -26.28 -7.30
CA TRP A 314 -1.85 -25.41 -6.90
C TRP A 314 -1.19 -24.81 -8.14
N LEU A 315 -1.16 -23.47 -8.20
CA LEU A 315 -0.55 -22.70 -9.27
C LEU A 315 0.74 -22.06 -8.74
N GLU A 316 1.88 -22.49 -9.25
CA GLU A 316 3.19 -22.00 -8.85
C GLU A 316 3.62 -20.83 -9.73
N CYS A 317 3.86 -19.66 -9.13
CA CYS A 317 4.55 -18.56 -9.77
C CYS A 317 6.05 -18.79 -9.66
N PHE A 318 6.72 -19.22 -10.75
CA PHE A 318 8.12 -19.63 -10.69
C PHE A 318 9.09 -18.73 -11.47
N HIS A 319 8.60 -17.90 -12.41
CA HIS A 319 9.44 -17.04 -13.23
C HIS A 319 8.73 -15.74 -13.64
N GLY A 320 9.49 -14.73 -14.07
CA GLY A 320 9.00 -13.43 -14.51
C GLY A 320 9.06 -12.34 -13.43
N SER A 321 8.61 -11.15 -13.78
CA SER A 321 8.60 -9.96 -12.92
C SER A 321 7.41 -9.05 -13.23
N LEU A 322 6.98 -8.32 -12.21
CA LEU A 322 5.96 -7.28 -12.27
C LEU A 322 6.63 -5.90 -12.17
N GLU A 323 6.25 -4.98 -13.04
CA GLU A 323 6.51 -3.56 -12.87
C GLU A 323 5.26 -2.90 -12.29
N ILE A 324 5.37 -2.34 -11.10
CA ILE A 324 4.32 -1.61 -10.40
C ILE A 324 4.58 -0.14 -10.61
N ASN A 325 3.72 0.50 -11.41
CA ASN A 325 3.77 1.94 -11.65
C ASN A 325 2.62 2.62 -10.91
N ALA A 326 2.97 3.48 -9.95
CA ALA A 326 2.08 4.34 -9.17
C ALA A 326 2.45 5.83 -9.36
N SER A 327 3.09 6.17 -10.47
CA SER A 327 3.55 7.52 -10.77
C SER A 327 2.39 8.46 -11.10
N ASP A 328 2.50 9.70 -10.67
CA ASP A 328 1.52 10.76 -10.88
C ASP A 328 2.22 12.04 -11.41
N ASN A 329 1.44 13.06 -11.76
CA ASN A 329 1.94 14.33 -12.31
C ASN A 329 2.94 15.09 -11.40
N SER A 330 3.06 14.71 -10.13
CA SER A 330 3.98 15.28 -9.16
C SER A 330 5.16 14.37 -8.82
N ARG A 331 5.08 13.04 -9.01
CA ARG A 331 6.09 12.06 -8.53
C ARG A 331 6.14 10.79 -9.37
N THR A 332 7.36 10.33 -9.66
CA THR A 332 7.62 8.96 -10.13
C THR A 332 7.58 7.99 -8.94
N ARG A 333 6.81 6.91 -9.05
CA ARG A 333 6.75 5.81 -8.08
C ARG A 333 6.81 4.49 -8.85
N LEU A 334 8.01 3.91 -8.95
CA LEU A 334 8.24 2.66 -9.66
C LEU A 334 8.77 1.59 -8.71
N ALA A 335 8.24 0.38 -8.83
CA ALA A 335 8.82 -0.81 -8.20
C ALA A 335 8.81 -1.99 -9.17
N THR A 336 9.87 -2.79 -9.16
CA THR A 336 9.93 -4.08 -9.86
C THR A 336 9.89 -5.17 -8.81
N LEU A 337 8.94 -6.10 -8.89
CA LEU A 337 8.83 -7.26 -8.00
C LEU A 337 8.99 -8.56 -8.79
N SER A 338 9.69 -9.55 -8.25
CA SER A 338 9.73 -10.92 -8.80
C SER A 338 9.00 -11.89 -7.89
N PRO A 339 7.65 -11.93 -7.92
CA PRO A 339 6.87 -12.79 -7.02
C PRO A 339 7.07 -14.27 -7.32
N ARG A 340 7.29 -15.05 -6.27
CA ARG A 340 7.48 -16.50 -6.28
C ARG A 340 6.64 -17.14 -5.18
N GLY A 341 6.04 -18.30 -5.44
CA GLY A 341 5.19 -18.98 -4.46
C GLY A 341 3.99 -19.64 -5.11
N PHE A 342 2.93 -19.82 -4.33
CA PHE A 342 1.80 -20.67 -4.71
C PHE A 342 0.45 -19.99 -4.52
N ILE A 343 -0.47 -20.28 -5.44
CA ILE A 343 -1.86 -19.84 -5.44
C ILE A 343 -2.76 -21.09 -5.44
N LYS A 344 -3.66 -21.20 -4.44
CA LYS A 344 -4.70 -22.24 -4.34
C LYS A 344 -5.89 -21.79 -5.20
N TYR A 345 -6.10 -22.45 -6.32
CA TYR A 345 -7.22 -22.18 -7.22
C TYR A 345 -8.34 -23.20 -7.01
N ASN A 346 -9.56 -22.75 -6.70
CA ASN A 346 -10.75 -23.60 -6.61
C ASN A 346 -11.30 -23.85 -8.02
N ILE A 347 -11.08 -25.06 -8.55
CA ILE A 347 -11.47 -25.46 -9.92
C ILE A 347 -13.00 -25.58 -10.02
N THR A 348 -13.64 -26.07 -8.95
CA THR A 348 -15.09 -26.29 -8.88
C THR A 348 -15.85 -24.97 -8.97
N ASP A 349 -15.50 -24.00 -8.13
CA ASP A 349 -16.23 -22.73 -8.00
C ASP A 349 -15.63 -21.59 -8.85
N GLY A 350 -14.45 -21.77 -9.43
CA GLY A 350 -13.87 -20.85 -10.42
C GLY A 350 -13.23 -19.59 -9.84
N TYR A 351 -12.56 -19.66 -8.67
CA TYR A 351 -11.87 -18.52 -8.09
C TYR A 351 -10.55 -18.92 -7.40
N VAL A 352 -9.60 -17.98 -7.29
CA VAL A 352 -8.46 -18.10 -6.38
C VAL A 352 -8.97 -18.04 -4.96
N GLU A 353 -8.75 -19.08 -4.18
CA GLU A 353 -9.17 -19.14 -2.78
C GLU A 353 -8.09 -18.61 -1.83
N SER A 354 -6.82 -18.83 -2.14
CA SER A 354 -5.72 -18.24 -1.38
C SER A 354 -4.45 -18.16 -2.20
N GLY A 355 -3.48 -17.39 -1.75
CA GLY A 355 -2.12 -17.44 -2.28
C GLY A 355 -1.11 -16.82 -1.32
N GLU A 356 0.11 -17.33 -1.37
CA GLU A 356 1.27 -16.73 -0.71
C GLU A 356 2.40 -16.57 -1.72
N LEU A 357 2.82 -15.33 -1.93
CA LEU A 357 3.88 -14.95 -2.85
C LEU A 357 4.95 -14.16 -2.10
N GLN A 358 6.20 -14.58 -2.21
CA GLN A 358 7.37 -13.84 -1.76
C GLN A 358 8.03 -13.18 -2.97
N ALA A 359 8.37 -11.90 -2.88
CA ALA A 359 9.10 -11.19 -3.93
C ALA A 359 10.34 -10.51 -3.35
N GLU A 360 11.45 -10.62 -4.07
CA GLU A 360 12.48 -9.59 -4.04
C GLU A 360 12.14 -8.53 -5.09
N GLY A 361 12.55 -7.29 -4.82
CA GLY A 361 12.33 -6.21 -5.76
C GLY A 361 13.38 -5.11 -5.73
N SER A 362 13.11 -4.07 -6.50
CA SER A 362 13.78 -2.77 -6.44
C SER A 362 12.71 -1.69 -6.54
N SER A 363 12.92 -0.54 -5.91
CA SER A 363 12.04 0.62 -6.08
C SER A 363 12.87 1.86 -6.38
N VAL A 364 12.37 2.68 -7.32
CA VAL A 364 13.01 3.91 -7.76
C VAL A 364 12.09 5.09 -7.42
N GLU A 365 12.65 5.95 -6.57
CA GLU A 365 12.19 7.28 -6.18
C GLU A 365 10.91 7.36 -5.30
N ALA A 366 10.79 8.51 -4.64
CA ALA A 366 10.20 8.62 -3.31
C ALA A 366 9.02 9.60 -3.23
N SER A 367 8.00 9.24 -2.46
CA SER A 367 6.80 10.04 -2.19
C SER A 367 6.69 10.43 -0.72
N ARG A 368 6.40 11.70 -0.46
CA ARG A 368 6.09 12.28 0.86
C ARG A 368 4.66 12.02 1.38
N ASP A 369 3.79 11.35 0.60
CA ASP A 369 2.34 11.26 0.93
C ASP A 369 1.86 9.82 1.19
N HIS A 370 2.74 8.83 1.01
CA HIS A 370 2.45 7.43 1.31
C HIS A 370 3.61 6.83 2.11
N LEU A 371 3.29 6.26 3.28
CA LEU A 371 4.26 5.80 4.28
C LEU A 371 5.38 4.91 3.70
N LEU A 372 5.05 4.01 2.78
CA LEU A 372 6.04 3.13 2.15
C LEU A 372 7.08 3.89 1.32
N PHE A 373 6.64 4.90 0.58
CA PHE A 373 7.41 5.54 -0.49
C PHE A 373 8.25 6.72 -0.01
N GLU A 374 8.17 7.15 1.24
CA GLU A 374 9.05 8.19 1.81
C GLU A 374 10.52 7.75 1.90
N ALA A 375 10.79 6.46 1.72
CA ALA A 375 12.03 5.80 2.07
C ALA A 375 12.84 5.43 0.83
N ARG A 376 14.10 5.87 0.75
CA ARG A 376 15.04 5.38 -0.28
C ARG A 376 15.63 4.05 0.17
N PHE A 377 15.36 2.99 -0.60
CA PHE A 377 15.86 1.64 -0.33
C PHE A 377 17.34 1.52 -0.64
N GLU A 378 18.11 0.97 0.30
CA GLU A 378 19.56 0.71 0.12
C GLU A 378 19.83 -0.68 -0.46
N THR A 379 18.94 -1.63 -0.20
CA THR A 379 18.98 -2.98 -0.77
C THR A 379 17.64 -3.33 -1.39
N ARG A 380 17.56 -4.50 -2.02
CA ARG A 380 16.30 -5.05 -2.49
C ARG A 380 15.33 -5.25 -1.30
N PRO A 381 14.13 -4.63 -1.30
CA PRO A 381 13.11 -4.98 -0.32
C PRO A 381 12.68 -6.44 -0.48
N ARG A 382 12.44 -7.10 0.65
CA ARG A 382 11.76 -8.39 0.72
C ARG A 382 10.27 -8.13 0.96
N VAL A 383 9.42 -8.73 0.14
CA VAL A 383 7.97 -8.56 0.18
C VAL A 383 7.31 -9.93 0.35
N ARG A 384 6.29 -10.02 1.20
CA ARG A 384 5.38 -11.16 1.29
C ARG A 384 3.96 -10.65 1.03
N LEU A 385 3.33 -11.17 -0.01
CA LEU A 385 1.94 -10.93 -0.35
C LEU A 385 1.14 -12.17 0.05
N THR A 386 0.09 -12.00 0.84
CA THR A 386 -0.92 -13.05 1.07
C THR A 386 -2.26 -12.60 0.53
N TYR A 387 -2.95 -13.51 -0.15
CA TYR A 387 -4.31 -13.34 -0.60
C TYR A 387 -5.17 -14.47 0.00
N ALA A 388 -6.39 -14.15 0.41
CA ALA A 388 -7.42 -15.12 0.73
C ALA A 388 -8.75 -14.60 0.20
N CYS A 389 -9.57 -15.48 -0.37
CA CYS A 389 -10.90 -15.16 -0.84
C CYS A 389 -11.86 -16.28 -0.47
N LYS A 390 -13.10 -15.93 -0.16
CA LYS A 390 -14.19 -16.89 0.02
C LYS A 390 -15.48 -16.38 -0.58
N ILE A 391 -16.28 -17.29 -1.11
CA ILE A 391 -17.66 -16.99 -1.47
C ILE A 391 -18.47 -16.85 -0.18
N MET A 392 -19.05 -15.67 0.02
CA MET A 392 -20.04 -15.42 1.05
C MET A 392 -21.38 -15.96 0.55
N ASP A 393 -22.01 -16.83 1.33
CA ASP A 393 -23.42 -17.17 1.10
C ASP A 393 -24.25 -15.88 1.12
N SER A 394 -25.11 -15.71 0.13
CA SER A 394 -26.06 -14.62 0.08
C SER A 394 -26.91 -14.66 1.34
N ARG A 395 -26.89 -13.59 2.14
CA ARG A 395 -27.78 -13.45 3.30
C ARG A 395 -29.22 -13.69 2.84
N GLN A 396 -29.86 -14.69 3.45
CA GLN A 396 -31.32 -14.85 3.39
C GLN A 396 -31.99 -13.68 4.13
#